data_AF-A0A0F9BS44-F1
#
_entry.id   AF-A0A0F9BS44-F1
#
_cell.length_a   1.000
_cell.length_b   1.000
_cell.length_c   1.000
_cell.angle_alpha   90.00
_cell.angle_beta   90.00
_cell.angle_gamma   90.00
#
_symmetry.space_group_name_H-M   'P 1'
#
loop_
_entity.id
_entity.type
_entity.pdbx_description
1 polymer ?
#
loop_
_entity_poly.entity_id
_entity_poly.type
_entity_poly.pdbx_seq_one_letter_code
_entity_poly.pdbx_strand_id
1 'polypeptide(L)' 'MAVVMDAEALQAFMREVFDQVADDFAVDHVAENEITIRLLTSHRHLRPGGTVSGPSMFALADVAAYLVTLAMIGPKA' A
#
# COMPACT_ATOMS: atom_id res chain seq x y z
N MET A 1 16.57 0.85 -10.13
CA MET A 1 16.39 2.29 -9.94
C MET A 1 16.67 2.62 -8.48
N ALA A 2 17.24 3.78 -8.17
CA ALA A 2 17.41 4.18 -6.77
C ALA A 2 16.04 4.48 -6.14
N VAL A 3 15.85 4.10 -4.87
CA VAL A 3 14.66 4.46 -4.08
C VAL A 3 14.65 5.98 -3.88
N VAL A 4 13.58 6.64 -4.30
CA VAL A 4 13.34 8.08 -4.16
C VAL A 4 12.42 8.37 -2.96
N MET A 5 11.45 7.50 -2.69
CA MET A 5 10.59 7.57 -1.51
C MET A 5 10.74 6.30 -0.69
N ASP A 6 11.11 6.46 0.58
CA ASP A 6 11.16 5.36 1.54
C ASP A 6 9.78 5.02 2.12
N ALA A 7 9.73 4.05 3.03
CA ALA A 7 8.48 3.59 3.63
C ALA A 7 7.72 4.70 4.37
N GLU A 8 8.43 5.57 5.09
CA GLU A 8 7.81 6.67 5.85
C GLU A 8 7.23 7.72 4.91
N ALA A 9 7.98 8.10 3.88
CA ALA A 9 7.51 9.03 2.86
C ALA A 9 6.28 8.50 2.10
N LEU A 10 6.26 7.22 1.73
CA LEU A 10 5.09 6.60 1.08
C LEU A 10 3.89 6.54 2.03
N GLN A 11 4.09 6.22 3.31
CA GLN A 11 3.00 6.21 4.29
C GLN A 11 2.42 7.61 4.53
N ALA A 12 3.28 8.64 4.56
CA ALA A 12 2.84 10.02 4.65
C ALA A 12 2.03 10.44 3.41
N PHE A 13 2.52 10.10 2.22
CA PHE A 13 1.83 10.33 0.95
C PHE A 13 0.45 9.64 0.90
N MET A 14 0.36 8.39 1.35
CA MET A 14 -0.91 7.66 1.46
C MET A 14 -1.92 8.39 2.34
N ARG A 15 -1.50 8.93 3.49
CA ARG A 15 -2.40 9.70 4.37
C ARG A 15 -2.86 11.02 3.76
N GLU A 16 -2.05 11.64 2.91
CA GLU A 16 -2.38 12.90 2.24
C GLU A 16 -3.35 12.69 1.08
N VAL A 17 -3.10 11.69 0.23
CA VAL A 17 -3.81 11.52 -1.06
C VAL A 17 -4.93 10.48 -1.00
N PHE A 18 -4.81 9.49 -0.11
CA PHE A 18 -5.73 8.35 0.02
C PHE A 18 -6.21 8.17 1.46
N ASP A 19 -6.53 9.29 2.13
CA ASP A 19 -6.91 9.37 3.55
C ASP A 19 -7.94 8.31 3.99
N GLN A 20 -8.93 8.01 3.15
CA GLN A 20 -10.01 7.04 3.43
C GLN A 20 -9.53 5.60 3.67
N VAL A 21 -8.38 5.22 3.12
CA VAL A 21 -7.84 3.86 3.15
C VAL A 21 -6.42 3.78 3.67
N ALA A 22 -5.78 4.92 3.95
CA ALA A 22 -4.38 4.98 4.38
C ALA A 22 -4.11 4.15 5.64
N ASP A 23 -5.08 4.10 6.56
CA ASP A 23 -4.97 3.35 7.81
C ASP A 23 -5.24 1.84 7.65
N ASP A 24 -5.71 1.39 6.48
CA ASP A 24 -5.83 -0.04 6.19
C ASP A 24 -4.52 -0.65 5.71
N PHE A 25 -3.53 0.15 5.28
CA PHE A 25 -2.30 -0.34 4.69
C PHE A 25 -1.07 0.14 5.46
N ALA A 26 -0.12 -0.76 5.67
CA ALA A 26 1.20 -0.44 6.23
C ALA A 26 2.29 -0.77 5.22
N VAL A 27 3.21 0.16 5.00
CA VAL A 27 4.42 -0.06 4.21
C VAL A 27 5.51 -0.64 5.13
N ASP A 28 5.75 -1.94 5.02
CA ASP A 28 6.69 -2.66 5.90
C ASP A 28 8.14 -2.56 5.41
N HIS A 29 8.36 -2.57 4.08
CA HIS A 29 9.70 -2.53 3.50
C HIS A 29 9.67 -1.90 2.10
N VAL A 30 10.72 -1.15 1.76
CA VAL A 30 10.95 -0.58 0.42
C VAL A 30 12.41 -0.82 0.05
N ALA A 31 12.64 -1.34 -1.15
CA ALA A 31 13.95 -1.51 -1.77
C ALA A 31 13.88 -1.22 -3.28
N GLU A 32 15.01 -1.31 -3.97
CA GLU A 32 15.06 -1.10 -5.42
C GLU A 32 14.11 -2.07 -6.16
N ASN A 33 13.08 -1.50 -6.79
CA ASN A 33 12.01 -2.22 -7.51
C ASN A 33 11.21 -3.23 -6.66
N GLU A 34 11.23 -3.09 -5.33
CA GLU A 34 10.55 -4.00 -4.41
C GLU A 34 9.84 -3.23 -3.30
N ILE A 35 8.64 -3.68 -2.94
CA ILE A 35 7.90 -3.19 -1.78
C ILE A 35 7.21 -4.35 -1.07
N THR A 36 7.16 -4.29 0.26
CA THR A 36 6.29 -5.14 1.07
C THR A 36 5.23 -4.27 1.72
N ILE A 37 3.96 -4.56 1.41
CA ILE A 37 2.80 -3.91 2.00
C ILE A 37 1.97 -4.94 2.74
N ARG A 38 1.42 -4.51 3.88
CA ARG A 38 0.47 -5.28 4.67
C ARG A 38 -0.89 -4.61 4.69
N LEU A 39 -1.94 -5.38 4.42
CA LEU A 39 -3.32 -5.00 4.74
C LEU A 39 -3.58 -5.26 6.24
N LEU A 40 -3.84 -4.22 6.99
CA LEU A 40 -4.30 -4.26 8.38
C LEU A 40 -5.77 -4.69 8.40
N THR A 41 -5.98 -6.01 8.43
CA THR A 41 -7.31 -6.61 8.28
C THR A 41 -8.27 -6.23 9.40
N SER A 42 -9.52 -5.95 9.04
CA SER A 42 -10.63 -5.68 9.94
C SER A 42 -11.91 -6.25 9.33
N HIS A 43 -13.06 -6.18 10.02
CA HIS A 43 -14.29 -6.83 9.57
C HIS A 43 -14.73 -6.44 8.14
N ARG A 44 -14.46 -5.20 7.71
CA ARG A 44 -14.79 -4.73 6.36
C ARG A 44 -13.97 -5.39 5.25
N HIS A 45 -12.85 -6.02 5.59
CA HIS A 45 -11.95 -6.71 4.66
C HIS A 45 -12.31 -8.20 4.47
N LEU A 46 -13.27 -8.70 5.25
CA LEU A 46 -13.59 -10.13 5.32
C LEU A 46 -14.78 -10.48 4.42
N ARG A 47 -14.79 -11.72 3.93
CA ARG A 47 -15.95 -12.36 3.31
C ARG A 47 -16.61 -13.36 4.28
N PRO A 48 -17.82 -13.89 3.98
CA PRO A 48 -18.42 -14.94 4.79
C PRO A 48 -17.44 -16.08 5.05
N GLY A 49 -17.30 -16.48 6.32
CA GLY A 49 -16.29 -17.45 6.76
C GLY A 49 -15.00 -16.86 7.34
N GLY A 50 -14.86 -15.53 7.40
CA GLY A 50 -13.80 -14.87 8.17
C GLY A 50 -12.43 -14.80 7.49
N THR A 51 -12.35 -15.05 6.18
CA THR A 51 -11.12 -14.88 5.40
C THR A 51 -11.11 -13.55 4.66
N VAL A 52 -9.94 -13.10 4.22
CA VAL A 52 -9.81 -11.89 3.39
C VAL A 52 -10.62 -12.03 2.09
N SER A 53 -11.32 -10.96 1.73
CA SER A 53 -12.15 -10.91 0.52
C SER A 53 -11.30 -10.78 -0.75
N GLY A 54 -11.85 -11.23 -1.89
CA GLY A 54 -11.22 -11.02 -3.20
C GLY A 54 -10.94 -9.54 -3.50
N PRO A 55 -11.91 -8.63 -3.33
CA PRO A 55 -11.69 -7.19 -3.48
C PRO A 55 -10.57 -6.63 -2.60
N SER A 56 -10.47 -7.07 -1.34
CA SER A 56 -9.39 -6.64 -0.44
C SER A 56 -8.01 -7.15 -0.88
N MET A 57 -7.92 -8.39 -1.38
CA MET A 57 -6.67 -8.91 -1.97
C MET A 57 -6.28 -8.11 -3.22
N PHE A 58 -7.24 -7.77 -4.08
CA PHE A 58 -6.99 -6.95 -5.26
C PHE A 58 -6.52 -5.54 -4.88
N ALA A 59 -7.19 -4.90 -3.91
CA ALA A 59 -6.79 -3.58 -3.42
C ALA A 59 -5.36 -3.57 -2.87
N LEU A 60 -4.96 -4.61 -2.11
CA LEU A 60 -3.58 -4.73 -1.62
C LEU A 60 -2.57 -4.83 -2.78
N ALA A 61 -2.87 -5.63 -3.81
CA ALA A 61 -2.00 -5.77 -4.97
C ALA A 61 -1.90 -4.45 -5.78
N ASP A 62 -3.02 -3.76 -5.98
CA ASP A 62 -3.09 -2.49 -6.70
C ASP A 62 -2.30 -1.39 -5.98
N VAL A 63 -2.53 -1.22 -4.67
CA VAL A 63 -1.78 -0.27 -3.83
C VAL A 63 -0.28 -0.59 -3.84
N ALA A 64 0.11 -1.88 -3.77
CA ALA A 64 1.51 -2.27 -3.84
C ALA A 64 2.17 -1.90 -5.18
N ALA A 65 1.50 -2.20 -6.30
CA ALA A 65 2.00 -1.86 -7.63
C ALA A 65 2.11 -0.34 -7.84
N TYR A 66 1.14 0.42 -7.32
CA TYR A 66 1.14 1.87 -7.38
C TYR A 66 2.29 2.47 -6.54
N LEU A 67 2.42 2.04 -5.27
CA LEU A 67 3.43 2.59 -4.37
C LEU A 67 4.86 2.17 -4.73
N VAL A 68 5.11 0.97 -5.25
CA VAL A 68 6.46 0.60 -5.72
C VAL A 68 6.89 1.46 -6.91
N THR A 69 5.94 1.83 -7.77
CA THR A 69 6.21 2.73 -8.90
C THR A 69 6.58 4.12 -8.39
N LEU A 70 5.77 4.68 -7.48
CA LEU A 70 6.06 5.97 -6.84
C LEU A 70 7.36 5.97 -6.05
N ALA A 71 7.69 4.87 -5.37
CA ALA A 71 8.94 4.71 -4.65
C ALA A 71 10.16 4.95 -5.54
N MET A 72 10.08 4.58 -6.82
CA MET A 72 11.17 4.73 -7.78
C MET A 72 11.17 6.08 -8.51
N ILE A 73 10.02 6.72 -8.69
CA ILE A 73 9.89 7.93 -9.53
C ILE A 73 9.60 9.21 -8.75
N GLY A 74 9.31 9.13 -7.45
CA GLY A 74 8.83 10.22 -6.61
C GLY A 74 7.33 10.50 -6.80
N PRO A 75 6.75 11.45 -6.03
CA PRO A 75 5.35 11.86 -6.19
C PRO A 75 5.19 12.58 -7.53
N LYS A 76 4.72 11.85 -8.54
CA LYS A 76 4.41 12.37 -9.87
C LYS A 76 2.92 12.20 -10.14
N ALA A 77 2.30 13.25 -10.65
CA ALA A 77 0.91 13.25 -11.12
C ALA A 77 0.77 12.50 -12.44
#